data_AF-A0A8S4E8K8-F1
#
_entry.id   AF-A0A8S4E8K8-F1
#
_cell.length_a   1.000
_cell.length_b   1.000
_cell.length_c   1.000
_cell.angle_alpha   90.00
_cell.angle_beta   90.00
_cell.angle_gamma   90.00
#
_symmetry.space_group_name_H-M   'P 1'
#
loop_
_entity.id
_entity.type
_entity.pdbx_description
1 polymer ?
#
loop_
_entity_poly.entity_id
_entity_poly.type
_entity_poly.pdbx_seq_one_letter_code
_entity_poly.pdbx_strand_id
1 'polypeptide(L)'
;MASITQLCRIGNSVIGGYKTVFQGRVNWQPSSVCNYTRKSAEQKLGIDKPKRPLSPFFKFMTQMRPALLAKQPGISAKEAIAWSSKHWQQLDAETKAQMAKEYEKDREDYKKIKAIYEASLTDQQKIEIKQLKEEMAEAKEKRKIKAEYKEMGRPKKPMSSYFLFMQSRKETFQVKNLKELQEKLKKEWSSLPAAEKVKFEKQAQDLLAKYKKDMETWELKMISLGRSDLVRSKTLREPKPRIQKTKQ
;
A
#
# COMPACT_ATOMS: atom_id res chain seq x y z
N MET A 1 1.87 -16.04 -44.10
CA MET A 1 1.37 -16.96 -43.04
C MET A 1 1.45 -16.23 -41.71
N ALA A 2 0.33 -15.68 -41.26
CA ALA A 2 0.22 -14.94 -40.02
C ALA A 2 0.15 -15.91 -38.83
N SER A 3 0.95 -15.69 -37.80
CA SER A 3 0.79 -16.39 -36.52
C SER A 3 0.40 -15.37 -35.46
N ILE A 4 -0.89 -15.41 -35.14
CA ILE A 4 -1.52 -14.80 -33.99
C ILE A 4 -1.23 -15.72 -32.80
N THR A 5 -0.67 -15.20 -31.71
CA THR A 5 -1.02 -15.66 -30.36
C THR A 5 -0.53 -14.66 -29.33
N GLN A 6 -1.42 -13.73 -28.99
CA GLN A 6 -1.45 -13.09 -27.69
C GLN A 6 -1.64 -14.19 -26.63
N LEU A 7 -0.72 -14.30 -25.67
CA LEU A 7 -0.98 -15.03 -24.43
C LEU A 7 -0.96 -14.05 -23.26
N CYS A 8 -2.15 -13.91 -22.70
CA CYS A 8 -2.57 -13.11 -21.58
C CYS A 8 -1.60 -13.22 -20.38
N ARG A 9 -1.01 -12.10 -19.97
CA ARG A 9 -0.51 -11.92 -18.60
C ARG A 9 -1.71 -11.80 -17.67
N ILE A 10 -2.24 -12.92 -17.21
CA ILE A 10 -3.17 -12.94 -16.08
C ILE A 10 -2.35 -12.67 -14.82
N GLY A 11 -2.58 -11.50 -14.24
CA GLY A 11 -1.95 -11.06 -13.00
C GLY A 11 -2.21 -12.04 -11.86
N ASN A 12 -1.12 -12.44 -11.21
CA ASN A 12 -1.10 -13.15 -9.93
C ASN A 12 -1.77 -12.29 -8.84
N SER A 13 -3.10 -12.35 -8.72
CA SER A 13 -3.89 -11.62 -7.71
C SER A 13 -4.53 -12.50 -6.65
N VAL A 14 -4.17 -13.79 -6.55
CA VAL A 14 -4.82 -14.72 -5.59
C VAL A 14 -3.92 -15.18 -4.44
N ILE A 15 -2.61 -14.91 -4.47
CA ILE A 15 -1.71 -15.26 -3.35
C ILE A 15 -1.60 -14.06 -2.40
N GLY A 16 -2.73 -13.70 -1.77
CA GLY A 16 -2.71 -12.90 -0.55
C GLY A 16 -1.92 -13.66 0.51
N GLY A 17 -0.75 -13.14 0.88
CA GLY A 17 0.30 -13.87 1.60
C GLY A 17 -0.18 -14.68 2.81
N TYR A 18 -0.07 -16.00 2.71
CA TYR A 18 -0.27 -16.96 3.82
C TYR A 18 0.62 -16.68 5.04
N LYS A 19 1.70 -15.86 4.88
CA LYS A 19 2.52 -15.34 5.99
C LYS A 19 1.70 -14.69 7.11
N THR A 20 0.63 -13.97 6.77
CA THR A 20 -0.22 -13.28 7.77
C THR A 20 -1.05 -14.19 8.67
N VAL A 21 -1.14 -15.49 8.34
CA VAL A 21 -1.84 -16.51 9.14
C VAL A 21 -0.87 -17.20 10.09
N PHE A 22 0.35 -17.51 9.61
CA PHE A 22 1.38 -18.23 10.38
C PHE A 22 2.20 -17.35 11.30
N GLN A 23 2.51 -16.12 10.92
CA GLN A 23 3.00 -15.13 11.87
C GLN A 23 1.74 -14.48 12.39
N GLY A 24 1.48 -14.53 13.70
CA GLY A 24 0.26 -13.96 14.26
C GLY A 24 0.10 -12.51 13.78
N ARG A 25 -1.09 -11.92 13.94
CA ARG A 25 -1.26 -10.47 13.69
C ARG A 25 -0.45 -9.58 14.68
N VAL A 26 0.70 -10.06 15.12
CA VAL A 26 1.74 -9.32 15.80
C VAL A 26 2.29 -8.31 14.82
N ASN A 27 2.30 -7.07 15.29
CA ASN A 27 2.84 -5.90 14.63
C ASN A 27 4.09 -6.28 13.83
N TRP A 28 4.01 -6.13 12.51
CA TRP A 28 5.19 -6.13 11.67
C TRP A 28 6.00 -4.92 12.12
N GLN A 29 6.95 -5.10 13.03
CA GLN A 29 7.96 -4.08 13.29
C GLN A 29 8.69 -3.91 11.95
N PRO A 30 8.63 -2.74 11.33
CA PRO A 30 9.49 -2.49 10.19
C PRO A 30 10.90 -2.46 10.75
N SER A 31 11.64 -3.56 10.58
CA SER A 31 13.09 -3.53 10.68
C SER A 31 13.56 -2.39 9.79
N SER A 32 14.12 -1.35 10.42
CA SER A 32 14.59 -0.14 9.77
C SER A 32 15.72 -0.51 8.81
N VAL A 33 15.35 -0.71 7.55
CA VAL A 33 16.26 -0.57 6.42
C VAL A 33 15.61 0.49 5.54
N CYS A 34 16.05 1.73 5.72
CA CYS A 34 15.58 2.88 4.96
C CYS A 34 16.04 2.75 3.51
N ASN A 35 15.29 2.03 2.69
CA ASN A 35 15.43 1.98 1.24
C ASN A 35 14.05 1.89 0.58
N TYR A 36 13.32 3.01 0.51
CA TYR A 36 12.09 3.07 -0.30
C TYR A 36 11.88 4.47 -0.90
N THR A 37 12.72 4.87 -1.85
CA THR A 37 12.18 5.75 -2.90
C THR A 37 11.26 4.87 -3.75
N ARG A 38 9.94 5.05 -3.64
CA ARG A 38 9.00 4.43 -4.60
C ARG A 38 9.46 4.84 -5.99
N LYS A 39 9.83 3.85 -6.82
CA LYS A 39 10.18 4.10 -8.23
C LYS A 39 9.01 4.80 -8.93
N SER A 40 9.32 5.80 -9.74
CA SER A 40 8.32 6.45 -10.61
C SER A 40 7.77 5.47 -11.64
N ALA A 41 6.64 5.77 -12.27
CA ALA A 41 6.11 4.97 -13.37
C ALA A 41 7.13 4.85 -14.51
N GLU A 42 7.76 5.97 -14.89
CA GLU A 42 8.80 6.03 -15.91
C GLU A 42 9.99 5.11 -15.53
N GLN A 43 10.46 5.18 -14.28
CA GLN A 43 11.57 4.36 -13.78
C GLN A 43 11.24 2.86 -13.70
N LYS A 44 9.97 2.49 -13.50
CA LYS A 44 9.53 1.08 -13.55
C LYS A 44 9.56 0.51 -14.96
N LEU A 45 9.35 1.36 -15.96
CA LEU A 45 9.44 1.02 -17.39
C LEU A 45 10.88 1.14 -17.92
N GLY A 46 11.86 1.43 -17.06
CA GLY A 46 13.26 1.63 -17.47
C GLY A 46 13.51 2.93 -18.22
N ILE A 47 12.55 3.87 -18.19
CA ILE A 47 12.65 5.17 -18.85
C ILE A 47 13.24 6.19 -17.86
N ASP A 48 14.41 6.72 -18.20
CA ASP A 48 15.11 7.69 -17.37
C ASP A 48 14.57 9.11 -17.58
N LYS A 49 13.69 9.50 -16.66
CA LYS A 49 13.11 10.85 -16.64
C LYS A 49 14.10 11.86 -16.04
N PRO A 50 14.38 12.98 -16.74
CA PRO A 50 15.17 14.07 -16.18
C PRO A 50 14.61 14.57 -14.85
N LYS A 51 15.47 14.66 -13.83
CA LYS A 51 15.11 15.19 -12.50
C LYS A 51 15.16 16.71 -12.51
N ARG A 52 14.22 17.34 -11.80
CA ARG A 52 14.23 18.80 -11.62
C ARG A 52 15.47 19.21 -10.83
N PRO A 53 16.11 20.34 -11.18
CA PRO A 53 17.23 20.86 -10.41
C PRO A 53 16.78 21.23 -8.99
N LEU A 54 17.68 21.08 -8.03
CA LEU A 54 17.44 21.41 -6.64
C LEU A 54 17.34 22.93 -6.49
N SER A 55 16.38 23.42 -5.69
CA SER A 55 16.31 24.84 -5.38
C SER A 55 17.55 25.28 -4.57
N PRO A 56 17.90 26.59 -4.56
CA PRO A 56 19.09 27.12 -3.90
C PRO A 56 19.26 26.61 -2.46
N PHE A 57 18.18 26.63 -1.67
CA PHE A 57 18.20 26.14 -0.28
C PHE A 57 18.48 24.64 -0.20
N PHE A 58 17.88 23.82 -1.07
CA PHE A 58 18.12 22.38 -1.08
C PHE A 58 19.53 22.04 -1.58
N LYS A 59 20.07 22.79 -2.54
CA LYS A 59 21.47 22.68 -3.00
C LYS A 59 22.43 22.99 -1.85
N PHE A 60 22.18 24.06 -1.10
CA PHE A 60 22.91 24.39 0.13
C PHE A 60 22.79 23.28 1.18
N MET A 61 21.58 22.79 1.44
CA MET A 61 21.36 21.70 2.39
C MET A 61 22.14 20.44 2.01
N THR A 62 22.17 20.07 0.73
CA THR A 62 22.94 18.91 0.26
C THR A 62 24.45 19.10 0.45
N GLN A 63 24.97 20.32 0.29
CA GLN A 63 26.38 20.65 0.51
C GLN A 63 26.74 20.63 2.01
N MET A 64 25.85 21.12 2.88
CA MET A 64 26.10 21.23 4.32
C MET A 64 25.87 19.93 5.09
N ARG A 65 25.01 19.03 4.58
CA ARG A 65 24.70 17.75 5.23
C ARG A 65 25.91 16.87 5.54
N PRO A 66 26.90 16.65 4.65
CA PRO A 66 28.08 15.85 4.99
C PRO A 66 28.93 16.49 6.09
N ALA A 67 29.09 17.82 6.08
CA ALA A 67 29.81 18.54 7.14
C ALA A 67 29.11 18.41 8.50
N LEU A 68 27.77 18.40 8.51
CA LEU A 68 27.00 18.18 9.74
C LEU A 68 27.13 16.77 10.28
N LEU A 69 27.06 15.76 9.41
CA LEU A 69 27.23 14.37 9.80
C LEU A 69 28.64 14.08 10.33
N ALA A 70 29.66 14.76 9.78
CA ALA A 70 31.03 14.65 10.27
C ALA A 70 31.20 15.26 11.67
N LYS A 71 30.57 16.40 11.94
CA LYS A 71 30.64 17.07 13.25
C LYS A 71 29.81 16.38 14.33
N GLN A 72 28.67 15.79 13.94
CA GLN A 72 27.76 15.14 14.86
C GLN A 72 27.22 13.85 14.21
N PRO A 73 27.96 12.73 14.33
CA PRO A 73 27.51 11.44 13.82
C PRO A 73 26.33 10.96 14.66
N GLY A 74 25.11 11.17 14.18
CA GLY A 74 23.88 10.78 14.87
C GLY A 74 22.78 11.83 14.92
N ILE A 75 23.00 13.05 14.38
CA ILE A 75 21.95 14.08 14.28
C ILE A 75 20.69 13.47 13.63
N SER A 76 19.54 13.74 14.25
CA SER A 76 18.24 13.40 13.67
C SER A 76 18.03 14.20 12.38
N ALA A 77 17.54 13.57 11.31
CA ALA A 77 17.32 14.23 10.03
C ALA A 77 16.48 15.52 10.15
N LYS A 78 15.53 15.57 11.10
CA LYS A 78 14.73 16.77 11.40
C LYS A 78 15.57 17.92 11.96
N GLU A 79 16.49 17.62 12.87
CA GLU A 79 17.39 18.59 13.48
C GLU A 79 18.40 19.12 12.47
N ALA A 80 18.93 18.25 11.60
CA ALA A 80 19.81 18.67 10.50
C ALA A 80 19.10 19.66 9.55
N ILE A 81 17.84 19.41 9.21
CA ILE A 81 17.04 20.33 8.37
C ILE A 81 16.83 21.67 9.10
N ALA A 82 16.47 21.63 10.38
CA ALA A 82 16.29 22.84 11.18
C ALA A 82 17.58 23.66 11.29
N TRP A 83 18.72 22.99 11.49
CA TRP A 83 20.04 23.61 11.52
C TRP A 83 20.37 24.29 10.18
N SER A 84 20.20 23.57 9.06
CA SER A 84 20.48 24.13 7.72
C SER A 84 19.55 25.28 7.38
N SER A 85 18.29 25.25 7.83
CA SER A 85 17.35 26.38 7.65
C SER A 85 17.81 27.63 8.39
N LYS A 86 18.30 27.49 9.63
CA LYS A 86 18.81 28.64 10.41
C LYS A 86 20.06 29.24 9.76
N HIS A 87 21.00 28.39 9.33
CA HIS A 87 22.22 28.85 8.66
C HIS A 87 21.93 29.46 7.30
N TRP A 88 20.96 28.93 6.56
CA TRP A 88 20.49 29.55 5.32
C TRP A 88 19.96 30.97 5.55
N GLN A 89 19.22 31.22 6.62
CA GLN A 89 18.74 32.57 6.93
C GLN A 89 19.89 33.53 7.24
N GLN A 90 20.93 33.06 7.92
CA GLN A 90 22.12 33.83 8.30
C GLN A 90 23.10 34.10 7.14
N LEU A 91 23.01 33.36 6.03
CA LEU A 91 23.85 33.61 4.85
C LEU A 91 23.63 35.03 4.30
N ASP A 92 24.70 35.59 3.73
CA ASP A 92 24.71 36.88 3.07
C ASP A 92 23.78 36.90 1.84
N ALA A 93 23.32 38.10 1.49
CA ALA A 93 22.40 38.28 0.37
C ALA A 93 23.08 37.99 -0.98
N GLU A 94 24.39 38.18 -1.09
CA GLU A 94 25.15 37.98 -2.33
C GLU A 94 25.28 36.50 -2.68
N THR A 95 25.67 35.64 -1.73
CA THR A 95 25.74 34.19 -1.93
C THR A 95 24.37 33.61 -2.24
N LYS A 96 23.31 34.05 -1.56
CA LYS A 96 21.93 33.67 -1.90
C LYS A 96 21.55 34.07 -3.33
N ALA A 97 21.91 35.28 -3.74
CA ALA A 97 21.65 35.77 -5.09
C ALA A 97 22.44 34.96 -6.14
N GLN A 98 23.70 34.62 -5.85
CA GLN A 98 24.53 33.76 -6.70
C GLN A 98 23.90 32.38 -6.89
N MET A 99 23.48 31.73 -5.80
CA MET A 99 22.82 30.43 -5.85
C MET A 99 21.47 30.48 -6.58
N ALA A 100 20.73 31.60 -6.48
CA ALA A 100 19.51 31.83 -7.24
C ALA A 100 19.79 31.97 -8.75
N LYS A 101 20.85 32.69 -9.14
CA LYS A 101 21.30 32.80 -10.54
C LYS A 101 21.72 31.44 -11.11
N GLU A 102 22.48 30.65 -10.35
CA GLU A 102 22.83 29.28 -10.74
C GLU A 102 21.58 28.41 -10.94
N TYR A 103 20.62 28.51 -10.02
CA TYR A 103 19.39 27.74 -10.11
C TYR A 103 18.57 28.08 -11.37
N GLU A 104 18.51 29.34 -11.80
CA GLU A 104 17.78 29.68 -13.03
C GLU A 104 18.47 29.09 -14.26
N LYS A 105 19.82 29.10 -14.31
CA LYS A 105 20.58 28.42 -15.37
C LYS A 105 20.29 26.91 -15.39
N ASP A 106 20.40 26.27 -14.23
CA ASP A 106 20.11 24.83 -14.07
C ASP A 106 18.65 24.51 -14.50
N ARG A 107 17.72 25.44 -14.24
CA ARG A 107 16.31 25.34 -14.62
C ARG A 107 16.09 25.49 -16.13
N GLU A 108 16.83 26.38 -16.79
CA GLU A 108 16.82 26.51 -18.25
C GLU A 108 17.37 25.26 -18.94
N ASP A 109 18.50 24.74 -18.47
CA ASP A 109 19.08 23.51 -19.01
C ASP A 109 18.15 22.31 -18.77
N TYR A 110 17.50 22.25 -17.60
CA TYR A 110 16.45 21.27 -17.35
C TYR A 110 15.29 21.37 -18.34
N LYS A 111 14.84 22.58 -18.72
CA LYS A 111 13.78 22.75 -19.74
C LYS A 111 14.23 22.17 -21.08
N LYS A 112 15.47 22.43 -21.52
CA LYS A 112 16.03 21.89 -22.77
C LYS A 112 16.09 20.37 -22.73
N ILE A 113 16.67 19.79 -21.68
CA ILE A 113 16.79 18.33 -21.51
C ILE A 113 15.40 17.68 -21.46
N LYS A 114 14.44 18.31 -20.76
CA LYS A 114 13.06 17.83 -20.68
C LYS A 114 12.36 17.85 -22.05
N ALA A 115 12.59 18.87 -22.87
CA ALA A 115 12.03 18.93 -24.22
C ALA A 115 12.57 17.80 -25.11
N ILE A 116 13.89 17.54 -25.05
CA ILE A 116 14.53 16.42 -25.76
C ILE A 116 13.94 15.08 -25.29
N TYR A 117 13.79 14.91 -23.97
CA TYR A 117 13.17 13.73 -23.39
C TYR A 117 11.72 13.53 -23.88
N GLU A 118 10.90 14.58 -23.86
CA GLU A 118 9.51 14.54 -24.33
C GLU A 118 9.40 14.22 -25.83
N ALA A 119 10.35 14.69 -26.64
CA ALA A 119 10.46 14.36 -28.06
C ALA A 119 10.95 12.92 -28.32
N SER A 120 11.83 12.38 -27.46
CA SER A 120 12.36 11.00 -27.59
C SER A 120 11.34 9.91 -27.25
N LEU A 121 10.27 10.26 -26.53
CA LEU A 121 9.23 9.34 -26.10
C LEU A 121 8.33 8.93 -27.27
N THR A 122 8.25 7.62 -27.51
CA THR A 122 7.26 7.06 -28.44
C THR A 122 5.85 7.16 -27.86
N ASP A 123 4.84 7.23 -28.72
CA ASP A 123 3.44 7.35 -28.26
C ASP A 123 2.99 6.12 -27.45
N GLN A 124 3.48 4.93 -27.80
CA GLN A 124 3.28 3.73 -26.99
C GLN A 124 3.85 3.88 -25.57
N GLN A 125 5.08 4.37 -25.43
CA GLN A 125 5.69 4.62 -24.12
C GLN A 125 4.89 5.65 -23.31
N LYS A 126 4.35 6.70 -23.96
CA LYS A 126 3.49 7.69 -23.30
C LYS A 126 2.22 7.05 -22.75
N ILE A 127 1.59 6.14 -23.52
CA ILE A 127 0.39 5.41 -23.09
C ILE A 127 0.72 4.49 -21.90
N GLU A 128 1.81 3.72 -21.98
CA GLU A 128 2.23 2.82 -20.90
C GLU A 128 2.56 3.59 -19.61
N ILE A 129 3.26 4.74 -19.72
CA ILE A 129 3.53 5.63 -18.59
C ILE A 129 2.22 6.13 -17.97
N LYS A 130 1.22 6.49 -18.79
CA LYS A 130 -0.08 6.99 -18.31
C LYS A 130 -0.85 5.90 -17.57
N GLN A 131 -1.00 4.71 -18.16
CA GLN A 131 -1.68 3.58 -17.54
C GLN A 131 -1.02 3.18 -16.21
N LEU A 132 0.32 3.13 -16.17
CA LEU A 132 1.03 2.77 -14.95
C LEU A 132 0.90 3.85 -13.85
N LYS A 133 0.81 5.13 -14.23
CA LYS A 133 0.50 6.21 -13.28
C LYS A 133 -0.90 6.08 -12.69
N GLU A 134 -1.89 5.77 -13.53
CA GLU A 134 -3.27 5.54 -13.13
C GLU A 134 -3.36 4.32 -12.18
N GLU A 135 -2.73 3.20 -12.52
CA GLU A 135 -2.67 2.01 -11.65
C GLU A 135 -2.00 2.34 -10.29
N MET A 136 -0.91 3.11 -10.31
CA MET A 136 -0.23 3.54 -9.08
C MET A 136 -1.10 4.48 -8.23
N ALA A 137 -1.88 5.36 -8.85
CA ALA A 137 -2.83 6.25 -8.18
C ALA A 137 -3.99 5.44 -7.57
N GLU A 138 -4.59 4.52 -8.33
CA GLU A 138 -5.62 3.61 -7.81
C GLU A 138 -5.10 2.77 -6.64
N ALA A 139 -3.88 2.24 -6.74
CA ALA A 139 -3.27 1.48 -5.65
C ALA A 139 -3.04 2.35 -4.40
N LYS A 140 -2.78 3.66 -4.56
CA LYS A 140 -2.68 4.60 -3.45
C LYS A 140 -4.05 4.86 -2.83
N GLU A 141 -5.09 5.08 -3.62
CA GLU A 141 -6.46 5.27 -3.11
C GLU A 141 -7.00 4.02 -2.43
N LYS A 142 -6.80 2.82 -3.02
CA LYS A 142 -7.13 1.54 -2.39
C LYS A 142 -6.42 1.37 -1.03
N ARG A 143 -5.18 1.85 -0.88
CA ARG A 143 -4.47 1.86 0.40
C ARG A 143 -5.04 2.87 1.39
N LYS A 144 -5.42 4.06 0.93
CA LYS A 144 -6.04 5.11 1.75
C LYS A 144 -7.38 4.63 2.31
N ILE A 145 -8.26 4.12 1.44
CA ILE A 145 -9.55 3.52 1.83
C ILE A 145 -9.33 2.37 2.83
N LYS A 146 -8.34 1.50 2.60
CA LYS A 146 -8.02 0.41 3.54
C LYS A 146 -7.52 0.91 4.90
N ALA A 147 -6.73 1.99 4.92
CA ALA A 147 -6.26 2.61 6.15
C ALA A 147 -7.43 3.24 6.92
N GLU A 148 -8.33 3.92 6.21
CA GLU A 148 -9.53 4.51 6.76
C GLU A 148 -10.49 3.46 7.35
N TYR A 149 -10.72 2.34 6.66
CA TYR A 149 -11.44 1.21 7.24
C TYR A 149 -10.80 0.70 8.54
N LYS A 150 -9.47 0.71 8.63
CA LYS A 150 -8.75 0.26 9.83
C LYS A 150 -8.90 1.27 10.97
N GLU A 151 -8.80 2.57 10.66
CA GLU A 151 -8.94 3.68 11.61
C GLU A 151 -10.35 3.75 12.18
N MET A 152 -11.38 3.62 11.33
CA MET A 152 -12.77 3.59 11.74
C MET A 152 -13.18 2.28 12.44
N GLY A 153 -12.25 1.35 12.65
CA GLY A 153 -12.49 0.12 13.40
C GLY A 153 -13.40 -0.88 12.70
N ARG A 154 -13.41 -0.90 11.36
CA ARG A 154 -14.23 -1.85 10.60
C ARG A 154 -13.97 -3.29 11.05
N PRO A 155 -15.01 -4.04 11.48
CA PRO A 155 -14.86 -5.44 11.88
C PRO A 155 -14.18 -6.25 10.79
N LYS A 156 -13.28 -7.16 11.19
CA LYS A 156 -12.57 -8.04 10.26
C LYS A 156 -13.34 -9.32 10.07
N LYS A 157 -13.40 -9.81 8.82
CA LYS A 157 -14.00 -11.11 8.52
C LYS A 157 -13.28 -12.21 9.33
N PRO A 158 -14.03 -13.06 10.05
CA PRO A 158 -13.44 -14.13 10.86
C PRO A 158 -12.81 -15.20 9.98
N MET A 159 -11.98 -16.02 10.61
CA MET A 159 -11.32 -17.15 9.94
C MET A 159 -12.32 -18.27 9.64
N SER A 160 -12.12 -18.95 8.52
CA SER A 160 -12.89 -20.16 8.16
C SER A 160 -12.46 -21.35 9.03
N SER A 161 -13.27 -22.42 9.07
CA SER A 161 -13.02 -23.65 9.84
C SER A 161 -11.60 -24.21 9.63
N TYR A 162 -11.17 -24.30 8.37
CA TYR A 162 -9.80 -24.73 8.03
C TYR A 162 -8.72 -23.81 8.62
N PHE A 163 -8.91 -22.50 8.60
CA PHE A 163 -7.94 -21.55 9.15
C PHE A 163 -7.89 -21.57 10.68
N LEU A 164 -9.01 -21.86 11.35
CA LEU A 164 -9.04 -22.10 12.80
C LEU A 164 -8.25 -23.35 13.16
N PHE A 165 -8.39 -24.43 12.39
CA PHE A 165 -7.57 -25.63 12.54
C PHE A 165 -6.07 -25.35 12.30
N MET A 166 -5.74 -24.60 11.26
CA MET A 166 -4.35 -24.18 11.02
C MET A 166 -3.79 -23.37 12.19
N GLN A 167 -4.61 -22.51 12.81
CA GLN A 167 -4.21 -21.74 13.98
C GLN A 167 -3.94 -22.63 15.19
N SER A 168 -4.76 -23.66 15.44
CA SER A 168 -4.53 -24.61 16.54
C SER A 168 -3.29 -25.48 16.36
N ARG A 169 -2.85 -25.70 15.10
CA ARG A 169 -1.65 -26.49 14.77
C ARG A 169 -0.37 -25.65 14.63
N LYS A 170 -0.48 -24.33 14.68
CA LYS A 170 0.63 -23.40 14.40
C LYS A 170 1.82 -23.58 15.36
N GLU A 171 1.57 -23.90 16.63
CA GLU A 171 2.61 -24.10 17.65
C GLU A 171 3.35 -25.43 17.49
N THR A 172 2.70 -26.43 16.90
CA THR A 172 3.25 -27.78 16.70
C THR A 172 4.30 -27.83 15.58
N PHE A 173 4.26 -26.88 14.64
CA PHE A 173 5.14 -26.88 13.47
C PHE A 173 6.18 -25.77 13.55
N GLN A 174 7.37 -26.08 14.07
CA GLN A 174 8.58 -25.26 13.88
C GLN A 174 9.18 -25.42 12.48
N VAL A 175 8.35 -25.39 11.44
CA VAL A 175 8.80 -25.61 10.05
C VAL A 175 9.23 -24.27 9.45
N LYS A 176 10.51 -24.16 9.07
CA LYS A 176 11.09 -22.97 8.41
C LYS A 176 10.47 -22.72 7.02
N ASN A 177 10.00 -23.78 6.36
CA ASN A 177 9.43 -23.74 5.01
C ASN A 177 7.89 -23.70 5.04
N LEU A 178 7.31 -22.51 4.81
CA LEU A 178 5.85 -22.28 4.79
C LEU A 178 5.09 -23.15 3.77
N LYS A 179 5.71 -23.47 2.62
CA LYS A 179 5.08 -24.29 1.57
C LYS A 179 4.89 -25.73 2.02
N GLU A 180 5.92 -26.33 2.63
CA GLU A 180 5.86 -27.69 3.16
C GLU A 180 4.87 -27.80 4.32
N LEU A 181 4.82 -26.79 5.18
CA LEU A 181 3.84 -26.69 6.26
C LEU A 181 2.41 -26.68 5.72
N GLN A 182 2.16 -25.92 4.66
CA GLN A 182 0.84 -25.85 4.04
C GLN A 182 0.40 -27.21 3.47
N GLU A 183 1.29 -27.92 2.76
CA GLU A 183 0.98 -29.25 2.22
C GLU A 183 0.69 -30.26 3.34
N LYS A 184 1.44 -30.21 4.44
CA LYS A 184 1.18 -31.06 5.63
C LYS A 184 -0.19 -30.76 6.25
N LEU A 185 -0.49 -29.48 6.50
CA LEU A 185 -1.79 -29.07 7.07
C LEU A 185 -2.96 -29.41 6.16
N LYS A 186 -2.78 -29.31 4.84
CA LYS A 186 -3.79 -29.71 3.86
C LYS A 186 -4.05 -31.22 3.93
N LYS A 187 -3.00 -32.04 3.99
CA LYS A 187 -3.12 -33.50 4.13
C LYS A 187 -3.80 -33.87 5.45
N GLU A 188 -3.36 -33.29 6.56
CA GLU A 188 -3.95 -33.52 7.87
C GLU A 188 -5.42 -33.13 7.90
N TRP A 189 -5.78 -31.95 7.41
CA TRP A 189 -7.17 -31.51 7.34
C TRP A 189 -8.03 -32.46 6.50
N SER A 190 -7.54 -32.95 5.36
CA SER A 190 -8.26 -33.93 4.56
C SER A 190 -8.50 -35.24 5.33
N SER A 191 -7.48 -35.74 6.03
CA SER A 191 -7.53 -36.97 6.81
C SER A 191 -8.24 -36.85 8.17
N LEU A 192 -8.58 -35.64 8.63
CA LEU A 192 -9.28 -35.46 9.91
C LEU A 192 -10.68 -36.10 9.90
N PRO A 193 -11.08 -36.72 11.03
CA PRO A 193 -12.41 -37.29 11.19
C PRO A 193 -13.48 -36.18 11.16
N ALA A 194 -14.67 -36.51 10.64
CA ALA A 194 -15.77 -35.57 10.51
C ALA A 194 -16.15 -34.92 11.85
N ALA A 195 -16.06 -35.66 12.96
CA ALA A 195 -16.35 -35.14 14.30
C ALA A 195 -15.44 -33.96 14.72
N GLU A 196 -14.17 -33.96 14.33
CA GLU A 196 -13.26 -32.84 14.62
C GLU A 196 -13.48 -31.66 13.67
N LYS A 197 -13.76 -31.94 12.38
CA LYS A 197 -14.11 -30.90 11.39
C LYS A 197 -15.34 -30.10 11.83
N VAL A 198 -16.37 -30.79 12.33
CA VAL A 198 -17.61 -30.16 12.82
C VAL A 198 -17.34 -29.20 13.99
N LYS A 199 -16.37 -29.47 14.86
CA LYS A 199 -16.00 -28.54 15.95
C LYS A 199 -15.50 -27.20 15.38
N PHE A 200 -14.58 -27.26 14.41
CA PHE A 200 -14.06 -26.06 13.76
C PHE A 200 -15.09 -25.35 12.88
N GLU A 201 -16.02 -26.09 12.27
CA GLU A 201 -17.14 -25.52 11.53
C GLU A 201 -18.10 -24.75 12.43
N LYS A 202 -18.49 -25.32 13.59
CA LYS A 202 -19.31 -24.63 14.59
C LYS A 202 -18.63 -23.35 15.08
N GLN A 203 -17.35 -23.44 15.46
CA GLN A 203 -16.57 -22.25 15.85
C GLN A 203 -16.52 -21.19 14.74
N ALA A 204 -16.32 -21.57 13.49
CA ALA A 204 -16.32 -20.64 12.37
C ALA A 204 -17.70 -19.99 12.14
N GLN A 205 -18.78 -20.76 12.30
CA GLN A 205 -20.15 -20.26 12.22
C GLN A 205 -20.47 -19.25 13.33
N ASP A 206 -20.09 -19.54 14.58
CA ASP A 206 -20.30 -18.65 15.73
C ASP A 206 -19.55 -17.32 15.55
N LEU A 207 -18.27 -17.41 15.14
CA LEU A 207 -17.47 -16.22 14.82
C LEU A 207 -18.07 -15.42 13.67
N LEU A 208 -18.62 -16.10 12.65
CA LEU A 208 -19.28 -15.45 11.52
C LEU A 208 -20.59 -14.77 11.96
N ALA A 209 -21.36 -15.38 12.85
CA ALA A 209 -22.57 -14.79 13.41
C ALA A 209 -22.25 -13.54 14.23
N LYS A 210 -21.21 -13.59 15.08
CA LYS A 210 -20.71 -12.43 15.83
C LYS A 210 -20.27 -11.31 14.88
N TYR A 211 -19.46 -11.63 13.88
CA TYR A 211 -19.00 -10.65 12.89
C TYR A 211 -20.15 -9.97 12.14
N LYS A 212 -21.23 -10.70 11.80
CA LYS A 212 -22.39 -10.10 11.14
C LYS A 212 -23.04 -9.02 12.01
N LYS A 213 -23.25 -9.32 13.31
CA LYS A 213 -23.78 -8.36 14.28
C LYS A 213 -22.85 -7.16 14.45
N ASP A 214 -21.55 -7.40 14.62
CA ASP A 214 -20.54 -6.33 14.76
C ASP A 214 -20.47 -5.44 13.51
N MET A 215 -20.64 -6.02 12.31
CA MET A 215 -20.68 -5.27 11.06
C MET A 215 -21.92 -4.39 10.96
N GLU A 216 -23.08 -4.89 11.36
CA GLU A 216 -24.33 -4.11 11.34
C GLU A 216 -24.24 -2.92 12.31
N THR A 217 -23.75 -3.14 13.52
CA THR A 217 -23.54 -2.05 14.50
C THR A 217 -22.51 -1.04 14.00
N TRP A 218 -21.42 -1.49 13.36
CA TRP A 218 -20.44 -0.61 12.74
C TRP A 218 -21.03 0.21 11.59
N GLU A 219 -21.84 -0.41 10.72
CA GLU A 219 -22.47 0.29 9.59
C GLU A 219 -23.46 1.36 10.05
N LEU A 220 -24.28 1.06 11.07
CA LEU A 220 -25.17 2.06 11.69
C LEU A 220 -24.38 3.23 12.27
N LYS A 221 -23.26 2.95 12.94
CA LYS A 221 -22.35 3.98 13.45
C LYS A 221 -21.73 4.82 12.31
N MET A 222 -21.40 4.23 11.17
CA MET A 222 -20.85 4.99 10.05
C MET A 222 -21.91 5.87 9.39
N ILE A 223 -23.15 5.39 9.29
CA ILE A 223 -24.29 6.18 8.79
C ILE A 223 -24.55 7.37 9.71
N SER A 224 -24.54 7.19 11.04
CA SER A 224 -24.76 8.28 11.99
C SER A 224 -23.63 9.33 11.97
N LEU A 225 -22.40 8.91 11.64
CA LEU A 225 -21.25 9.81 11.44
C LEU A 225 -21.23 10.48 10.04
N GLY A 226 -22.24 10.23 9.18
CA GLY A 226 -22.31 10.78 7.84
C GLY A 226 -21.33 10.15 6.84
N ARG A 227 -20.67 9.05 7.20
CA ARG A 227 -19.70 8.30 6.37
C ARG A 227 -20.35 7.10 5.68
N SER A 228 -21.45 7.35 4.97
CA SER A 228 -22.18 6.33 4.21
C SER A 228 -21.35 5.76 3.04
N ASP A 229 -20.30 6.46 2.61
CA ASP A 229 -19.32 6.04 1.59
C ASP A 229 -18.56 4.76 1.98
N LEU A 230 -18.42 4.48 3.28
CA LEU A 230 -17.69 3.34 3.82
C LEU A 230 -18.58 2.12 4.10
N VAL A 231 -19.89 2.23 3.86
CA VAL A 231 -20.91 1.23 4.22
C VAL A 231 -21.26 0.35 3.00
N ARG A 232 -21.64 -0.92 3.23
CA ARG A 232 -22.06 -1.81 2.13
C ARG A 232 -23.31 -1.26 1.45
N SER A 233 -23.38 -1.36 0.12
CA SER A 233 -24.56 -0.91 -0.63
C SER A 233 -25.87 -1.59 -0.23
N LYS A 234 -25.82 -2.80 0.35
CA LYS A 234 -27.01 -3.51 0.84
C LYS A 234 -27.65 -2.80 2.03
N THR A 235 -26.86 -2.24 2.94
CA THR A 235 -27.37 -1.59 4.15
C THR A 235 -27.85 -0.17 3.91
N LEU A 236 -27.47 0.44 2.79
CA LEU A 236 -28.03 1.70 2.30
C LEU A 236 -29.36 1.54 1.57
N ARG A 237 -29.68 0.33 1.09
CA ARG A 237 -30.97 0.06 0.43
C ARG A 237 -32.02 -0.16 1.50
N GLU A 238 -32.98 0.75 1.60
CA GLU A 238 -34.17 0.49 2.40
C GLU A 238 -34.90 -0.77 1.90
N PRO A 239 -35.46 -1.59 2.80
CA PRO A 239 -36.25 -2.73 2.40
C PRO A 239 -37.47 -2.24 1.60
N LYS A 240 -37.56 -2.65 0.32
CA LYS A 240 -38.75 -2.39 -0.50
C LYS A 240 -39.99 -2.93 0.22
N PRO A 241 -41.07 -2.13 0.39
CA PRO A 241 -42.30 -2.63 0.99
C PRO A 241 -42.83 -3.80 0.16
N ARG A 242 -43.09 -4.91 0.83
CA ARG A 242 -43.63 -6.13 0.20
C ARG A 242 -45.08 -5.84 -0.17
N ILE A 243 -45.33 -5.51 -1.44
CA ILE A 243 -46.69 -5.34 -1.96
C ILE A 243 -47.40 -6.69 -1.78
N GLN A 244 -48.29 -6.75 -0.79
CA GLN A 244 -49.14 -7.91 -0.56
C GLN A 244 -50.11 -7.97 -1.74
N LYS A 245 -49.88 -8.91 -2.66
CA LYS A 245 -50.86 -9.21 -3.71
C LYS A 245 -52.07 -9.84 -3.01
N THR A 246 -53.08 -9.04 -2.72
CA THR A 246 -54.44 -9.52 -2.41
C THR A 246 -54.91 -10.37 -3.57
N LYS A 247 -55.01 -11.68 -3.35
CA LYS A 247 -55.72 -12.58 -4.25
C LYS A 247 -57.20 -12.27 -4.11
N GLN A 248 -57.78 -11.72 -5.18
CA GLN A 248 -59.22 -11.85 -5.45
C GLN A 248 -59.49 -13.24 -6.02
#